data_AF-A0A1G3QJL8-F1
#
_entry.id   AF-A0A1G3QJL8-F1
#
_cell.length_a   1.000
_cell.length_b   1.000
_cell.length_c   1.000
_cell.angle_alpha   90.00
_cell.angle_beta   90.00
_cell.angle_gamma   90.00
#
_symmetry.space_group_name_H-M   'P 1'
#
loop_
_entity.id
_entity.type
_entity.pdbx_description
1 polymer ?
#
loop_
_entity_poly.entity_id
_entity_poly.type
_entity_poly.pdbx_seq_one_letter_code
_entity_poly.pdbx_strand_id
1 'polypeptide(L)'
;MIFGKYAIHIVKRMKRRIVIIVLPIFSGISFLIAIVIYKNHECLSKIENLLIGFAASCITVIIYDLVNIFHVHCEYAYLQGEYIRTEIKNGATKLLKENIRDDYTSLQEYYINNKISDKIKVIHLNNRKYQFIIQYEEGTAHAFITLNENEKHIGDGYYYYTKNIPDHGTMSIVVTEEDNIKIYAYHKNRIPSGTEFGYEIWEKQKNRLKKN
;
A
#
# COMPACT_ATOMS: atom_id res chain seq x y z
N MET A 1 1.78 5.45 27.30
CA MET A 1 0.75 6.25 26.59
C MET A 1 0.61 5.88 25.09
N ILE A 2 0.88 4.63 24.69
CA ILE A 2 0.88 4.18 23.27
C ILE A 2 -0.38 3.36 22.93
N PHE A 3 -0.89 2.58 23.90
CA PHE A 3 -2.11 1.79 23.75
C PHE A 3 -3.39 2.62 23.53
N GLY A 4 -3.48 3.81 24.14
CA GLY A 4 -4.64 4.70 23.98
C GLY A 4 -4.80 5.23 22.55
N LYS A 5 -3.69 5.61 21.89
CA LYS A 5 -3.71 6.06 20.49
C LYS A 5 -4.06 4.92 19.52
N TYR A 6 -3.57 3.71 19.79
CA TYR A 6 -3.90 2.52 19.01
C TYR A 6 -5.38 2.11 19.16
N ALA A 7 -5.92 2.13 20.38
CA ALA A 7 -7.32 1.84 20.64
C ALA A 7 -8.26 2.87 19.97
N ILE A 8 -7.93 4.16 20.03
CA ILE A 8 -8.69 5.21 19.33
C ILE A 8 -8.65 4.99 17.82
N HIS A 9 -7.51 4.62 17.26
CA HIS A 9 -7.39 4.39 15.81
C HIS A 9 -8.16 3.15 15.35
N ILE A 10 -8.15 2.06 16.14
CA ILE A 10 -8.93 0.85 15.92
C ILE A 10 -10.42 1.15 16.03
N VAL A 11 -10.86 1.91 17.04
CA VAL A 11 -12.26 2.34 17.20
C VAL A 11 -12.70 3.24 16.05
N LYS A 12 -11.87 4.16 15.55
CA LYS A 12 -12.18 4.99 14.37
C LYS A 12 -12.33 4.15 13.10
N ARG A 13 -11.47 3.15 12.91
CA ARG A 13 -11.46 2.25 11.74
C ARG A 13 -12.61 1.24 11.78
N MET A 14 -12.94 0.74 12.98
CA MET A 14 -14.11 -0.11 13.23
C MET A 14 -15.40 0.68 13.09
N LYS A 15 -15.48 1.93 13.56
CA LYS A 15 -16.67 2.78 13.38
C LYS A 15 -17.05 2.93 11.91
N ARG A 16 -16.10 3.17 10.99
CA ARG A 16 -16.41 3.22 9.55
C ARG A 16 -16.93 1.89 8.99
N ARG A 17 -16.26 0.77 9.30
CA ARG A 17 -16.71 -0.56 8.81
C ARG A 17 -18.03 -1.00 9.42
N ILE A 18 -18.26 -0.71 10.70
CA ILE A 18 -19.52 -0.98 11.40
C ILE A 18 -20.62 -0.12 10.80
N VAL A 19 -20.40 1.18 10.55
CA VAL A 19 -21.38 2.04 9.88
C VAL A 19 -21.72 1.50 8.49
N ILE A 20 -20.73 1.07 7.70
CA ILE A 20 -20.93 0.51 6.35
C ILE A 20 -21.69 -0.82 6.37
N ILE A 21 -21.54 -1.67 7.40
CA ILE A 21 -22.23 -2.97 7.48
C ILE A 21 -23.60 -2.83 8.17
N VAL A 22 -23.68 -2.02 9.21
CA VAL A 22 -24.88 -1.84 10.04
C VAL A 22 -25.90 -0.96 9.32
N LEU A 23 -25.50 0.07 8.55
CA LEU A 23 -26.47 0.88 7.80
C LEU A 23 -27.30 0.00 6.87
N PRO A 24 -26.73 -0.81 5.94
CA PRO A 24 -27.48 -1.67 5.03
C PRO A 24 -28.38 -2.70 5.71
N ILE A 25 -27.96 -3.22 6.87
CA ILE A 25 -28.77 -4.18 7.63
C ILE A 25 -29.98 -3.48 8.25
N PHE A 26 -29.78 -2.33 8.90
CA PHE A 26 -30.90 -1.49 9.37
C PHE A 26 -31.77 -1.02 8.21
N SER A 27 -31.15 -0.81 7.06
CA SER A 27 -31.78 -0.42 5.81
C SER A 27 -32.73 -1.51 5.29
N GLY A 28 -32.25 -2.75 5.21
CA GLY A 28 -33.05 -3.90 4.81
C GLY A 28 -34.19 -4.21 5.77
N ILE A 29 -33.96 -4.09 7.09
CA ILE A 29 -34.99 -4.26 8.10
C ILE A 29 -36.09 -3.20 7.96
N SER A 30 -35.70 -1.92 7.78
CA SER A 30 -36.66 -0.82 7.59
C SER A 30 -37.48 -0.99 6.30
N PHE A 31 -36.85 -1.49 5.23
CA PHE A 31 -37.53 -1.80 3.96
C PHE A 31 -38.54 -2.95 4.11
N LEU A 32 -38.19 -4.02 4.83
CA LEU A 32 -39.11 -5.12 5.12
C LEU A 32 -40.31 -4.67 5.95
N ILE A 33 -40.09 -3.82 6.95
CA ILE A 33 -41.16 -3.24 7.76
C ILE A 33 -42.07 -2.35 6.89
N ALA A 34 -41.50 -1.55 5.99
CA ALA A 34 -42.28 -0.73 5.05
C ALA A 34 -43.14 -1.56 4.10
N ILE A 35 -42.64 -2.71 3.60
CA ILE A 35 -43.42 -3.65 2.78
C ILE A 35 -44.60 -4.25 3.56
N VAL A 36 -44.38 -4.64 4.82
CA VAL A 36 -45.43 -5.19 5.69
C VAL A 36 -46.53 -4.15 5.93
N ILE A 37 -46.15 -2.88 6.16
CA ILE A 37 -47.10 -1.78 6.35
C ILE A 37 -47.83 -1.44 5.02
N TYR A 38 -47.12 -1.45 3.89
CA TYR A 38 -47.69 -1.20 2.56
C TYR A 38 -48.83 -2.17 2.23
N LYS A 39 -48.67 -3.45 2.62
CA LYS A 39 -49.68 -4.49 2.43
C LYS A 39 -50.97 -4.27 3.22
N ASN A 40 -50.96 -3.39 4.23
CA ASN A 40 -52.13 -2.98 5.04
C ASN A 40 -52.82 -1.68 4.54
N HIS A 41 -52.48 -1.22 3.34
CA HIS A 41 -53.29 -0.42 2.40
C HIS A 41 -53.78 1.02 2.70
N GLU A 42 -53.60 1.64 3.88
CA GLU A 42 -54.07 3.04 4.09
C GLU A 42 -52.99 4.14 4.04
N CYS A 43 -51.69 3.82 3.83
CA CYS A 43 -50.59 4.80 3.98
C CYS A 43 -49.63 4.94 2.79
N LEU A 44 -50.09 4.65 1.56
CA LEU A 44 -49.24 4.56 0.35
C LEU A 44 -48.33 5.78 0.14
N SER A 45 -48.88 7.00 0.20
CA SER A 45 -48.15 8.24 -0.08
C SER A 45 -47.12 8.62 0.99
N LYS A 46 -47.33 8.20 2.25
CA LYS A 46 -46.35 8.41 3.33
C LYS A 46 -45.19 7.43 3.22
N ILE A 47 -45.44 6.20 2.78
CA ILE A 47 -44.43 5.16 2.58
C ILE A 47 -43.52 5.51 1.39
N GLU A 48 -44.08 6.04 0.30
CA GLU A 48 -43.30 6.46 -0.87
C GLU A 48 -42.26 7.53 -0.52
N ASN A 49 -42.67 8.59 0.19
CA ASN A 49 -41.76 9.64 0.64
C ASN A 49 -40.66 9.11 1.57
N LEU A 50 -40.99 8.15 2.45
CA LEU A 50 -40.01 7.50 3.33
C LEU A 50 -38.98 6.69 2.52
N LEU A 51 -39.43 5.92 1.53
CA LEU A 51 -38.56 5.14 0.65
C LEU A 51 -37.64 6.02 -0.20
N ILE A 52 -38.14 7.16 -0.69
CA ILE A 52 -37.33 8.14 -1.43
C ILE A 52 -36.25 8.74 -0.53
N GLY A 53 -36.62 9.22 0.67
CA GLY A 53 -35.65 9.78 1.63
C GLY A 53 -34.58 8.77 2.03
N PHE A 54 -34.98 7.50 2.14
CA PHE A 54 -34.09 6.39 2.41
C PHE A 54 -33.12 6.11 1.26
N ALA A 55 -33.62 5.97 0.04
CA ALA A 55 -32.79 5.77 -1.15
C ALA A 55 -31.77 6.92 -1.30
N ALA A 56 -32.22 8.15 -1.09
CA ALA A 56 -31.35 9.34 -1.11
C ALA A 56 -30.25 9.26 -0.05
N SER A 57 -30.55 8.79 1.17
CA SER A 57 -29.54 8.63 2.24
C SER A 57 -28.48 7.58 1.90
N CYS A 58 -28.89 6.43 1.35
CA CYS A 58 -27.99 5.36 0.92
C CYS A 58 -27.08 5.84 -0.21
N ILE A 59 -27.64 6.50 -1.22
CA ILE A 59 -26.89 7.08 -2.35
C ILE A 59 -25.88 8.11 -1.83
N THR A 60 -26.27 8.98 -0.89
CA THR A 60 -25.37 9.99 -0.31
C THR A 60 -24.16 9.35 0.37
N VAL A 61 -24.36 8.28 1.15
CA VAL A 61 -23.26 7.55 1.80
C VAL A 61 -22.33 6.90 0.77
N ILE A 62 -22.89 6.28 -0.27
CA ILE A 62 -22.11 5.67 -1.36
C ILE A 62 -21.29 6.74 -2.09
N ILE A 63 -21.90 7.87 -2.44
CA ILE A 63 -21.20 8.99 -3.10
C ILE A 63 -20.09 9.53 -2.22
N TYR A 64 -20.34 9.74 -0.92
CA TYR A 64 -19.33 10.21 0.01
C TYR A 64 -18.13 9.25 0.09
N ASP A 65 -18.39 7.94 0.17
CA ASP A 65 -17.33 6.93 0.21
C ASP A 65 -16.56 6.87 -1.12
N LEU A 66 -17.25 6.94 -2.26
CA LEU A 66 -16.60 7.01 -3.57
C LEU A 66 -15.71 8.25 -3.67
N VAL A 67 -16.22 9.44 -3.32
CA VAL A 67 -15.44 10.68 -3.32
C VAL A 67 -14.22 10.56 -2.41
N ASN A 68 -14.39 9.98 -1.23
CA ASN A 68 -13.28 9.78 -0.29
C ASN A 68 -12.25 8.76 -0.82
N ILE A 69 -12.68 7.69 -1.49
CA ILE A 69 -11.77 6.73 -2.16
C ILE A 69 -11.02 7.41 -3.30
N PHE A 70 -11.72 8.19 -4.14
CA PHE A 70 -11.11 8.94 -5.24
C PHE A 70 -10.12 9.97 -4.73
N HIS A 71 -10.47 10.72 -3.68
CA HIS A 71 -9.55 11.69 -3.08
C HIS A 71 -8.30 11.00 -2.53
N VAL A 72 -8.45 9.90 -1.79
CA VAL A 72 -7.30 9.14 -1.27
C VAL A 72 -6.45 8.57 -2.41
N HIS A 73 -7.08 8.10 -3.49
CA HIS A 73 -6.34 7.58 -4.64
C HIS A 73 -5.58 8.71 -5.37
N CYS A 74 -6.22 9.85 -5.65
CA CYS A 74 -5.56 11.00 -6.27
C CYS A 74 -4.41 11.55 -5.43
N GLU A 75 -4.55 11.57 -4.10
CA GLU A 75 -3.54 12.12 -3.21
C GLU A 75 -2.38 11.15 -2.94
N TYR A 76 -2.64 9.85 -2.87
CA TYR A 76 -1.66 8.86 -2.41
C TYR A 76 -1.40 7.71 -3.39
N ALA A 77 -1.85 7.75 -4.64
CA ALA A 77 -1.47 6.76 -5.64
C ALA A 77 -0.37 7.26 -6.59
N TYR A 78 0.27 8.39 -6.29
CA TYR A 78 1.25 9.02 -7.18
C TYR A 78 2.51 8.16 -7.40
N LEU A 79 2.87 7.28 -6.46
CA LEU A 79 3.97 6.31 -6.67
C LEU A 79 3.55 5.07 -7.46
N GLN A 80 2.27 4.88 -7.75
CA GLN A 80 1.83 3.72 -8.52
C GLN A 80 2.43 3.74 -9.92
N GLY A 81 2.96 2.60 -10.36
CA GLY A 81 3.54 2.44 -11.69
C GLY A 81 4.69 1.45 -11.75
N GLU A 82 5.39 1.47 -12.88
CA GLU A 82 6.61 0.70 -13.11
C GLU A 82 7.83 1.60 -12.99
N TYR A 83 8.89 1.08 -12.37
CA TYR A 83 10.15 1.76 -12.15
C TYR A 83 11.28 0.88 -12.68
N ILE A 84 12.36 1.53 -13.11
CA ILE A 84 13.62 0.87 -13.46
C ILE A 84 14.66 1.25 -12.42
N ARG A 85 15.40 0.25 -11.93
CA ARG A 85 16.56 0.43 -11.09
C ARG A 85 17.69 1.05 -11.93
N THR A 86 18.16 2.21 -11.51
CA THR A 86 19.22 2.96 -12.21
C THR A 86 20.56 2.88 -11.49
N GLU A 87 20.55 2.73 -10.16
CA GLU A 87 21.76 2.66 -9.37
C GLU A 87 21.59 1.69 -8.20
N ILE A 88 22.66 0.97 -7.87
CA ILE A 88 22.83 0.16 -6.66
C ILE A 88 24.16 0.57 -6.04
N LYS A 89 24.18 0.89 -4.75
CA LYS A 89 25.43 0.95 -4.00
C LYS A 89 25.32 0.22 -2.67
N ASN A 90 26.42 -0.40 -2.29
CA ASN A 90 26.53 -1.16 -1.05
C ASN A 90 27.01 -0.22 0.06
N GLY A 91 26.27 -0.19 1.18
CA GLY A 91 26.51 0.71 2.29
C GLY A 91 27.70 0.32 3.17
N ALA A 92 28.23 -0.90 3.08
CA ALA A 92 29.32 -1.33 3.95
C ALA A 92 30.15 -2.50 3.37
N THR A 93 31.05 -2.23 2.44
CA THR A 93 32.11 -3.20 2.08
C THR A 93 33.49 -2.84 2.66
N LYS A 94 33.59 -1.78 3.48
CA LYS A 94 34.87 -1.38 4.11
C LYS A 94 35.06 -1.83 5.56
N LEU A 95 33.99 -2.18 6.30
CA LEU A 95 34.08 -2.48 7.75
C LEU A 95 33.94 -3.97 8.12
N LEU A 96 33.63 -4.85 7.17
CA LEU A 96 33.37 -6.29 7.44
C LEU A 96 34.36 -7.24 6.74
N LYS A 97 35.46 -6.74 6.17
CA LYS A 97 36.44 -7.55 5.44
C LYS A 97 37.30 -8.48 6.32
N GLU A 98 37.11 -8.51 7.64
CA GLU A 98 38.03 -9.26 8.51
C GLU A 98 37.52 -10.59 9.05
N ASN A 99 36.23 -10.98 8.97
CA ASN A 99 35.79 -12.21 9.67
C ASN A 99 34.56 -12.97 9.15
N ILE A 100 34.20 -12.89 7.86
CA ILE A 100 33.03 -13.64 7.34
C ILE A 100 33.46 -14.53 6.16
N ARG A 101 33.12 -15.83 6.23
CA ARG A 101 33.29 -16.79 5.14
C ARG A 101 32.62 -16.25 3.86
N ASP A 102 33.45 -16.10 2.83
CA ASP A 102 33.16 -15.54 1.51
C ASP A 102 32.21 -16.43 0.68
N ASP A 103 30.90 -16.30 0.88
CA ASP A 103 29.93 -16.79 -0.11
C ASP A 103 29.30 -15.67 -0.94
N TYR A 104 29.45 -14.38 -0.54
CA TYR A 104 28.93 -13.22 -1.28
C TYR A 104 29.86 -12.00 -1.17
N THR A 105 30.68 -11.76 -2.20
CA THR A 105 31.73 -10.71 -2.23
C THR A 105 31.19 -9.29 -2.42
N SER A 106 29.94 -9.11 -2.85
CA SER A 106 29.20 -7.84 -2.80
C SER A 106 27.71 -8.05 -3.14
N LEU A 107 26.81 -7.21 -2.64
CA LEU A 107 25.40 -7.20 -3.07
C LEU A 107 25.29 -7.02 -4.60
N GLN A 108 26.21 -6.30 -5.23
CA GLN A 108 26.19 -6.10 -6.68
C GLN A 108 26.47 -7.41 -7.42
N GLU A 109 27.44 -8.20 -6.97
CA GLU A 109 27.68 -9.56 -7.47
C GLU A 109 26.49 -10.48 -7.18
N TYR A 110 25.85 -10.37 -6.02
CA TYR A 110 24.61 -11.10 -5.74
C TYR A 110 23.52 -10.76 -6.78
N TYR A 111 23.35 -9.48 -7.12
CA TYR A 111 22.32 -9.04 -8.06
C TYR A 111 22.62 -9.51 -9.49
N ILE A 112 23.89 -9.47 -9.89
CA ILE A 112 24.35 -9.99 -11.19
C ILE A 112 24.18 -11.51 -11.26
N ASN A 113 24.58 -12.23 -10.21
CA ASN A 113 24.56 -13.69 -10.17
C ASN A 113 23.13 -14.26 -10.09
N ASN A 114 22.18 -13.53 -9.48
CA ASN A 114 20.77 -13.93 -9.36
C ASN A 114 19.86 -13.33 -10.45
N LYS A 115 20.44 -12.70 -11.48
CA LYS A 115 19.75 -12.04 -12.61
C LYS A 115 18.50 -11.28 -12.19
N ILE A 116 18.66 -10.39 -11.22
CA ILE A 116 17.53 -9.65 -10.68
C ILE A 116 16.98 -8.71 -11.75
N SER A 117 15.67 -8.70 -11.92
CA SER A 117 15.01 -7.75 -12.82
C SER A 117 15.28 -6.32 -12.36
N ASP A 118 15.70 -5.47 -13.28
CA ASP A 118 15.79 -4.02 -13.05
C ASP A 118 14.41 -3.37 -12.93
N LYS A 119 13.34 -4.09 -13.28
CA LYS A 119 11.97 -3.59 -13.18
C LYS A 119 11.40 -3.82 -11.78
N ILE A 120 10.87 -2.75 -11.21
CA ILE A 120 10.12 -2.74 -9.95
C ILE A 120 8.69 -2.31 -10.25
N LYS A 121 7.70 -3.07 -9.77
CA LYS A 121 6.29 -2.70 -9.85
C LYS A 121 5.81 -2.17 -8.52
N VAL A 122 5.21 -0.98 -8.52
CA VAL A 122 4.67 -0.32 -7.33
C VAL A 122 3.16 -0.27 -7.41
N ILE A 123 2.51 -0.86 -6.42
CA ILE A 123 1.05 -0.98 -6.32
C ILE A 123 0.58 -0.20 -5.09
N HIS A 124 -0.34 0.74 -5.27
CA HIS A 124 -1.04 1.39 -4.17
C HIS A 124 -2.06 0.41 -3.57
N LEU A 125 -1.97 0.15 -2.27
CA LEU A 125 -2.88 -0.77 -1.58
C LEU A 125 -4.06 -0.03 -0.95
N ASN A 126 -3.77 1.04 -0.21
CA ASN A 126 -4.74 1.96 0.38
C ASN A 126 -4.01 3.04 1.17
N ASN A 127 -4.62 4.22 1.26
CA ASN A 127 -4.09 5.32 2.06
C ASN A 127 -2.61 5.56 1.72
N ARG A 128 -1.71 5.43 2.69
CA ARG A 128 -0.26 5.64 2.53
C ARG A 128 0.52 4.35 2.25
N LYS A 129 -0.17 3.23 1.99
CA LYS A 129 0.44 1.90 1.89
C LYS A 129 0.68 1.48 0.46
N TYR A 130 1.87 0.94 0.22
CA TYR A 130 2.33 0.48 -1.07
C TYR A 130 2.94 -0.91 -0.98
N GLN A 131 2.80 -1.65 -2.06
CA GLN A 131 3.53 -2.88 -2.30
C GLN A 131 4.49 -2.68 -3.46
N PHE A 132 5.76 -2.95 -3.23
CA PHE A 132 6.81 -3.00 -4.24
C PHE A 132 7.06 -4.47 -4.57
N ILE A 133 7.08 -4.80 -5.84
CA ILE A 133 7.28 -6.16 -6.34
C ILE A 133 8.52 -6.14 -7.23
N ILE A 134 9.49 -6.98 -6.90
CA ILE A 134 10.76 -7.12 -7.60
C ILE A 134 10.90 -8.59 -7.98
N GLN A 135 11.12 -8.86 -9.27
CA GLN A 135 11.27 -10.22 -9.77
C GLN A 135 12.74 -10.65 -9.77
N TYR A 136 13.00 -11.85 -9.28
CA TYR A 136 14.30 -12.51 -9.28
C TYR A 136 14.20 -13.76 -10.16
N GLU A 137 15.33 -14.31 -10.61
CA GLU A 137 15.32 -15.54 -11.42
C GLU A 137 14.67 -16.71 -10.66
N GLU A 138 14.90 -16.79 -9.35
CA GLU A 138 14.46 -17.90 -8.50
C GLU A 138 13.34 -17.51 -7.52
N GLY A 139 12.69 -16.36 -7.68
CA GLY A 139 11.65 -15.91 -6.76
C GLY A 139 11.14 -14.49 -6.98
N THR A 140 10.38 -14.00 -6.01
CA THR A 140 9.83 -12.64 -6.01
C THR A 140 10.08 -12.02 -4.64
N ALA A 141 10.62 -10.81 -4.63
CA ALA A 141 10.65 -10.00 -3.42
C ALA A 141 9.45 -9.06 -3.40
N HIS A 142 8.89 -8.92 -2.22
CA HIS A 142 7.81 -7.99 -1.95
C HIS A 142 8.21 -7.10 -0.80
N ALA A 143 8.13 -5.78 -0.99
CA ALA A 143 8.27 -4.81 0.09
C ALA A 143 6.94 -4.12 0.35
N PHE A 144 6.57 -3.99 1.61
CA PHE A 144 5.38 -3.27 2.04
C PHE A 144 5.78 -2.00 2.78
N ILE A 145 5.52 -0.85 2.17
CA ILE A 145 5.93 0.45 2.69
C ILE A 145 4.72 1.27 3.08
N THR A 146 4.82 2.02 4.18
CA THR A 146 3.84 3.03 4.59
C THR A 146 4.50 4.40 4.59
N LEU A 147 3.95 5.35 3.85
CA LEU A 147 4.42 6.75 3.86
C LEU A 147 4.08 7.44 5.19
N ASN A 148 4.95 8.35 5.60
CA ASN A 148 4.76 9.21 6.76
C ASN A 148 3.58 10.17 6.50
N GLU A 149 2.83 10.50 7.55
CA GLU A 149 1.65 11.38 7.46
C GLU A 149 2.06 12.83 7.25
N ASN A 150 3.14 13.22 7.94
CA ASN A 150 3.64 14.59 7.95
C ASN A 150 4.63 14.83 6.81
N GLU A 151 5.31 13.77 6.36
CA GLU A 151 6.35 13.81 5.34
C GLU A 151 6.00 12.79 4.25
N LYS A 152 5.09 13.14 3.35
CA LYS A 152 4.55 12.20 2.35
C LYS A 152 5.62 11.58 1.45
N HIS A 153 6.80 12.20 1.35
CA HIS A 153 7.92 11.71 0.54
C HIS A 153 8.78 10.67 1.24
N ILE A 154 8.54 10.36 2.51
CA ILE A 154 9.31 9.40 3.30
C ILE A 154 8.42 8.23 3.67
N GLY A 155 8.92 7.01 3.57
CA GLY A 155 8.17 5.83 3.99
C GLY A 155 9.06 4.72 4.53
N ASP A 156 8.49 3.90 5.40
CA ASP A 156 9.19 2.79 6.04
C ASP A 156 8.36 1.52 5.94
N GLY A 157 9.06 0.39 5.99
CA GLY A 157 8.42 -0.91 6.05
C GLY A 157 9.39 -2.07 6.03
N TYR A 158 8.87 -3.20 5.58
CA TYR A 158 9.59 -4.47 5.55
C TYR A 158 9.52 -5.07 4.17
N TYR A 159 10.53 -5.87 3.83
CA TYR A 159 10.49 -6.71 2.65
C TYR A 159 10.67 -8.18 3.03
N TYR A 160 10.13 -9.06 2.19
CA TYR A 160 10.35 -10.50 2.28
C TYR A 160 10.63 -11.04 0.88
N TYR A 161 11.57 -11.98 0.83
CA TYR A 161 11.92 -12.70 -0.39
C TYR A 161 11.38 -14.13 -0.32
N THR A 162 10.52 -14.50 -1.27
CA THR A 162 10.02 -15.87 -1.37
C THR A 162 11.00 -16.72 -2.17
N LYS A 163 11.96 -17.33 -1.48
CA LYS A 163 12.81 -18.44 -1.95
C LYS A 163 12.80 -19.56 -0.90
N ASN A 164 13.35 -20.72 -1.22
CA ASN A 164 13.55 -21.87 -0.31
C ASN A 164 14.18 -21.49 1.04
N ILE A 165 14.95 -20.39 1.10
CA ILE A 165 15.39 -19.76 2.34
C ILE A 165 14.78 -18.34 2.35
N PRO A 166 13.79 -18.06 3.20
CA PRO A 166 13.18 -16.74 3.27
C PRO A 166 14.17 -15.73 3.85
N ASP A 167 14.42 -14.66 3.11
CA ASP A 167 15.15 -13.49 3.58
C ASP A 167 14.16 -12.39 3.97
N HIS A 168 14.47 -11.68 5.05
CA HIS A 168 13.65 -10.62 5.63
C HIS A 168 14.52 -9.43 6.00
N GLY A 169 13.99 -8.24 5.75
CA GLY A 169 14.63 -7.03 6.21
C GLY A 169 13.69 -5.84 6.24
N THR A 170 14.28 -4.69 6.54
CA THR A 170 13.56 -3.42 6.56
C THR A 170 13.97 -2.60 5.35
N MET A 171 13.02 -1.82 4.84
CA MET A 171 13.25 -0.91 3.74
C MET A 171 12.63 0.45 4.06
N SER A 172 13.40 1.50 3.84
CA SER A 172 13.00 2.88 3.95
C SER A 172 13.12 3.53 2.58
N ILE A 173 12.19 4.41 2.22
CA ILE A 173 12.22 5.12 0.95
C ILE A 173 12.17 6.62 1.16
N VAL A 174 12.83 7.34 0.26
CA VAL A 174 12.70 8.78 0.08
C VAL A 174 12.34 9.04 -1.39
N VAL A 175 11.31 9.85 -1.62
CA VAL A 175 10.81 10.20 -2.95
C VAL A 175 11.22 11.63 -3.28
N THR A 176 11.68 11.90 -4.49
CA THR A 176 11.96 13.29 -4.91
C THR A 176 10.68 14.11 -5.01
N GLU A 177 10.71 15.33 -4.47
CA GLU A 177 9.61 16.30 -4.60
C GLU A 177 9.41 16.73 -6.06
N GLU A 178 10.50 16.81 -6.84
CA GLU A 178 10.45 17.01 -8.27
C GLU A 178 9.92 15.73 -8.94
N ASP A 179 8.65 15.80 -9.33
CA ASP A 179 7.90 14.88 -10.20
C ASP A 179 7.62 13.46 -9.70
N ASN A 180 7.97 13.09 -8.46
CA ASN A 180 7.80 11.71 -7.95
C ASN A 180 8.40 10.63 -8.86
N ILE A 181 9.42 11.02 -9.63
CA ILE A 181 10.08 10.16 -10.63
C ILE A 181 11.06 9.23 -9.93
N LYS A 182 11.79 9.73 -8.92
CA LYS A 182 12.87 8.97 -8.29
C LYS A 182 12.50 8.53 -6.89
N ILE A 183 12.77 7.27 -6.60
CA ILE A 183 12.67 6.67 -5.27
C ILE A 183 14.08 6.23 -4.87
N TYR A 184 14.58 6.79 -3.78
CA TYR A 184 15.78 6.31 -3.09
C TYR A 184 15.34 5.28 -2.07
N ALA A 185 15.68 4.01 -2.32
CA ALA A 185 15.33 2.90 -1.45
C ALA A 185 16.55 2.47 -0.65
N TYR A 186 16.49 2.62 0.66
CA TYR A 186 17.48 2.14 1.60
C TYR A 186 16.99 0.83 2.21
N HIS A 187 17.81 -0.20 2.16
CA HIS A 187 17.43 -1.50 2.72
C HIS A 187 18.48 -1.97 3.72
N LYS A 188 17.97 -2.66 4.75
CA LYS A 188 18.74 -3.29 5.81
C LYS A 188 18.28 -4.74 5.89
N ASN A 189 19.13 -5.64 5.42
CA ASN A 189 18.83 -7.05 5.22
C ASN A 189 19.47 -7.85 6.35
N ARG A 190 18.77 -8.87 6.86
CA ARG A 190 19.35 -9.85 7.78
C ARG A 190 19.62 -11.14 7.03
N ILE A 191 20.85 -11.27 6.54
CA ILE A 191 21.33 -12.48 5.89
C ILE A 191 22.02 -13.39 6.91
N PRO A 192 22.20 -14.70 6.62
CA PRO A 192 22.85 -15.63 7.56
C PRO A 192 24.24 -15.18 8.02
N SER A 193 24.97 -14.43 7.20
CA SER A 193 26.29 -13.89 7.51
C SER A 193 26.30 -12.59 8.32
N GLY A 194 25.15 -11.94 8.52
CA GLY A 194 25.07 -10.70 9.30
C GLY A 194 24.01 -9.71 8.82
N THR A 195 24.19 -8.44 9.21
CA THR A 195 23.33 -7.35 8.75
C THR A 195 24.01 -6.61 7.61
N GLU A 196 23.36 -6.54 6.46
CA GLU A 196 23.85 -5.81 5.31
C GLU A 196 23.00 -4.57 5.04
N PHE A 197 23.66 -3.49 4.62
CA PHE A 197 23.02 -2.24 4.24
C PHE A 197 23.29 -1.98 2.76
N GLY A 198 22.26 -1.59 2.03
CA GLY A 198 22.41 -1.12 0.66
C GLY A 198 21.44 0.00 0.36
N TYR A 199 21.71 0.69 -0.73
CA TYR A 199 20.78 1.65 -1.29
C TYR A 199 20.61 1.44 -2.79
N GLU A 200 19.39 1.66 -3.26
CA GLU A 200 19.00 1.59 -4.65
C GLU A 200 18.34 2.90 -5.07
N ILE A 201 18.49 3.28 -6.34
CA ILE A 201 17.74 4.37 -6.96
C ILE A 201 16.82 3.78 -8.02
N TRP A 202 15.54 4.11 -7.93
CA TRP A 202 14.51 3.65 -8.86
C TRP A 202 13.90 4.84 -9.58
N GLU A 203 13.81 4.74 -10.90
CA GLU A 203 13.27 5.80 -11.77
C GLU A 203 11.98 5.34 -12.45
N LYS A 204 10.91 6.12 -12.26
CA LYS A 204 9.59 5.84 -12.80
C LYS A 204 9.65 5.81 -14.31
N GLN A 205 9.19 4.72 -14.90
CA GLN A 205 8.97 4.65 -16.33
C GLN A 205 7.83 5.61 -16.66
N LYS A 206 8.16 6.78 -17.21
CA LYS A 206 7.18 7.59 -17.93
C LYS A 206 6.71 6.69 -19.05
N ASN A 207 5.46 6.22 -18.97
CA ASN A 207 4.79 5.63 -20.12
C ASN A 207 4.96 6.64 -21.24
N ARG A 208 5.90 6.37 -22.15
CA ARG A 208 5.88 6.96 -23.47
C ARG A 208 4.58 6.42 -24.03
N LEU A 209 3.49 7.17 -23.83
CA LEU A 209 2.30 7.04 -24.63
C LEU A 209 2.84 6.97 -26.05
N LYS A 210 2.78 5.76 -26.63
CA LYS A 210 3.11 5.57 -28.02
C LYS A 210 2.19 6.54 -28.74
N LYS A 211 2.75 7.65 -29.20
CA LYS A 211 2.16 8.45 -30.26
C LYS A 211 2.16 7.51 -31.47
N ASN A 212 1.10 6.73 -31.58
CA ASN A 212 0.69 6.13 -32.84
C ASN A 212 -0.18 7.14 -33.55
#